data_AF-A0A357I8L9-F1
#
_entry.id   AF-A0A357I8L9-F1
#
_cell.length_a   1.000
_cell.length_b   1.000
_cell.length_c   1.000
_cell.angle_alpha   90.00
_cell.angle_beta   90.00
_cell.angle_gamma   90.00
#
_symmetry.space_group_name_H-M   'P 1'
#
loop_
_entity.id
_entity.type
_entity.pdbx_description
1 polymer ?
#
loop_
_entity_poly.entity_id
_entity_poly.type
_entity_poly.pdbx_seq_one_letter_code
_entity_poly.pdbx_strand_id
1 'polypeptide(L)'
;EHEEHDHEHHDHDEHASAHSEVEVVYTFECDASSKLDSVSVAFFERWSGIEKMQVQMAGPGGQSAMTLTPAQTAIDLTKIR
;
A
#
# COMPACT_ATOMS: atom_id res chain seq x y z
N GLU A 1 -43.45 38.38 28.86
CA GLU A 1 -42.82 37.45 29.82
C GLU A 1 -41.65 36.85 29.07
N HIS A 2 -40.45 37.03 29.59
CA HIS A 2 -39.19 36.60 28.98
C HIS A 2 -38.98 35.12 29.29
N GLU A 3 -38.69 34.29 28.29
CA GLU A 3 -37.87 33.10 28.51
C GLU A 3 -36.78 33.05 27.45
N GLU A 4 -35.56 33.07 27.99
CA GLU A 4 -34.25 33.08 27.37
C GLU A 4 -33.80 31.66 27.06
N HIS A 5 -33.10 31.51 25.92
CA HIS A 5 -31.99 30.58 25.61
C HIS A 5 -32.14 29.09 26.01
N ASP A 6 -31.95 28.14 25.10
CA ASP A 6 -30.59 27.75 24.71
C ASP A 6 -30.59 27.05 23.33
N HIS A 7 -29.84 27.61 22.39
CA HIS A 7 -29.52 26.93 21.13
C HIS A 7 -28.25 26.12 21.39
N GLU A 8 -28.42 24.87 21.81
CA GLU A 8 -27.33 23.88 21.79
C GLU A 8 -26.87 23.69 20.34
N HIS A 9 -25.92 24.52 19.91
CA HIS A 9 -25.06 24.23 18.78
C HIS A 9 -24.22 23.02 19.18
N HIS A 10 -24.69 21.83 18.82
CA HIS A 10 -23.82 20.68 18.66
C HIS A 10 -22.82 21.03 17.56
N ASP A 11 -21.66 21.56 17.96
CA ASP A 11 -20.44 21.55 17.16
C ASP A 11 -20.22 20.09 16.75
N HIS A 12 -20.59 19.80 15.51
CA HIS A 12 -20.24 18.58 14.83
C HIS A 12 -18.75 18.76 14.53
N ASP A 13 -17.89 18.42 15.49
CA ASP A 13 -16.46 18.21 15.27
C ASP A 13 -16.35 17.12 14.21
N GLU A 14 -16.40 17.56 12.95
CA GLU A 14 -16.05 16.79 11.78
C GLU A 14 -14.57 16.47 11.93
N HIS A 15 -14.28 15.38 12.66
CA HIS A 15 -13.03 14.66 12.60
C HIS A 15 -12.89 14.11 11.18
N ALA A 16 -12.58 15.00 10.24
CA ALA A 16 -12.13 14.67 8.91
C ALA A 16 -10.76 14.00 9.07
N SER A 17 -10.81 12.69 9.35
CA SER A 17 -9.65 11.82 9.25
C SER A 17 -9.13 11.94 7.83
N ALA A 18 -8.10 12.76 7.65
CA ALA A 18 -7.51 13.01 6.34
C ALA A 18 -6.79 11.73 5.91
N HIS A 19 -7.52 10.85 5.21
CA HIS A 19 -6.95 9.70 4.54
C HIS A 19 -5.86 10.21 3.58
N SER A 20 -4.61 9.95 3.92
CA SER A 20 -3.46 10.37 3.14
C SER A 20 -3.03 9.20 2.27
N GLU A 21 -3.06 9.41 0.95
CA GLU A 21 -2.55 8.46 -0.03
C GLU A 21 -1.16 8.90 -0.50
N VAL A 22 -0.28 7.92 -0.74
CA VAL A 22 1.06 8.16 -1.27
C VAL A 22 1.30 7.21 -2.44
N GLU A 23 1.61 7.77 -3.60
CA GLU A 23 2.01 7.01 -4.79
C GLU A 23 3.49 7.29 -5.11
N VAL A 24 4.24 6.23 -5.42
CA VAL A 24 5.63 6.34 -5.86
C VAL A 24 5.87 5.38 -7.02
N VAL A 25 6.58 5.86 -8.05
CA VAL A 25 6.93 5.10 -9.24
C VAL A 25 8.44 4.97 -9.37
N TYR A 26 8.92 3.75 -9.56
CA TYR A 26 10.35 3.43 -9.74
C TYR A 26 10.56 2.72 -11.08
N THR A 27 11.69 2.97 -11.73
CA THR A 27 12.13 2.27 -12.96
C THR A 27 13.52 1.71 -12.74
N PHE A 28 13.71 0.43 -13.07
CA PHE A 28 14.97 -0.28 -12.93
C PHE A 28 15.41 -0.81 -14.29
N GLU A 29 16.70 -0.67 -14.59
CA GLU A 29 17.33 -1.26 -15.78
C GLU A 29 18.08 -2.52 -15.36
N CYS A 30 17.92 -3.61 -16.12
CA CYS A 30 18.56 -4.90 -15.84
C CYS A 30 19.23 -5.43 -17.11
N ASP A 31 20.55 -5.59 -17.08
CA ASP A 31 21.34 -6.11 -18.22
C ASP A 31 20.87 -7.51 -18.66
N ALA A 32 20.42 -8.33 -17.72
CA ALA A 32 19.95 -9.69 -17.95
C ALA A 32 18.63 -9.96 -17.22
N SER A 33 17.58 -9.25 -17.61
CA SER A 33 16.24 -9.36 -17.01
C SER A 33 15.70 -10.80 -16.95
N SER A 34 16.07 -11.65 -17.92
CA SER A 34 15.71 -13.07 -17.95
C SER A 34 16.26 -13.90 -16.78
N LYS A 35 17.29 -13.41 -16.07
CA LYS A 35 17.88 -14.09 -14.90
C LYS A 35 17.27 -13.65 -13.56
N LEU A 36 16.36 -12.67 -13.57
CA LEU A 36 15.77 -12.12 -12.34
C LEU A 36 14.57 -12.93 -11.81
N ASP A 37 14.80 -13.95 -11.00
CA ASP A 37 13.72 -14.84 -10.55
C ASP A 37 12.88 -14.26 -9.41
N SER A 38 13.41 -13.32 -8.62
CA SER A 38 12.69 -12.72 -7.50
C SER A 38 13.11 -11.29 -7.17
N VAL A 39 12.24 -10.60 -6.43
CA VAL A 39 12.49 -9.27 -5.84
C VAL A 39 12.11 -9.33 -4.37
N SER A 40 13.03 -8.99 -3.47
CA SER A 40 12.74 -8.90 -2.04
C SER A 40 12.46 -7.46 -1.62
N VAL A 41 11.46 -7.26 -0.74
CA VAL A 41 11.10 -5.94 -0.23
C VAL A 41 11.54 -5.76 1.23
N ALA A 42 12.11 -4.58 1.55
CA ALA A 42 12.53 -4.22 2.91
C ALA A 42 11.51 -3.34 3.66
N PHE A 43 10.30 -3.14 3.09
CA PHE A 43 9.30 -2.22 3.64
C PHE A 43 8.86 -2.59 5.06
N PHE A 44 8.66 -3.88 5.34
CA PHE A 44 8.23 -4.36 6.66
C PHE A 44 9.25 -4.08 7.77
N GLU A 45 10.54 -4.12 7.44
CA GLU A 45 11.62 -3.82 8.39
C GLU A 45 11.72 -2.31 8.66
N ARG A 46 11.46 -1.49 7.64
CA ARG A 46 11.58 -0.03 7.73
C ARG A 46 10.33 0.64 8.33
N TRP A 47 9.16 0.07 8.09
CA TRP A 47 7.87 0.56 8.58
C TRP A 47 7.07 -0.59 9.20
N SER A 48 7.20 -0.75 10.52
CA SER A 48 6.54 -1.83 11.26
C SER A 48 5.01 -1.77 11.25
N GLY A 49 4.42 -0.61 10.90
CA GLY A 49 2.98 -0.47 10.75
C GLY A 49 2.41 -1.06 9.44
N ILE A 50 3.25 -1.45 8.49
CA ILE A 50 2.81 -2.13 7.27
C ILE A 50 2.69 -3.63 7.58
N GLU A 51 1.47 -4.16 7.56
CA GLU A 51 1.23 -5.59 7.84
C GLU A 51 1.05 -6.43 6.58
N LYS A 52 0.56 -5.80 5.51
CA LYS A 52 0.25 -6.46 4.23
C LYS A 52 0.60 -5.54 3.08
N MET A 53 1.13 -6.12 2.01
CA MET A 53 1.34 -5.44 0.74
C MET A 53 0.74 -6.28 -0.38
N GLN A 54 -0.20 -5.70 -1.14
CA GLN A 54 -0.76 -6.34 -2.32
C GLN A 54 0.15 -6.04 -3.50
N VAL A 55 0.67 -7.09 -4.12
CA VAL A 55 1.57 -6.99 -5.26
C VAL A 55 0.86 -7.52 -6.49
N GLN A 56 0.88 -6.73 -7.55
CA GLN A 56 0.39 -7.11 -8.87
C GLN A 56 1.57 -7.08 -9.84
N MET A 57 1.67 -8.10 -10.68
CA MET A 57 2.76 -8.28 -11.63
C MET A 57 2.17 -8.55 -13.00
N ALA A 58 2.79 -7.99 -14.03
CA ALA A 58 2.46 -8.26 -15.42
C ALA A 58 3.76 -8.46 -16.22
N GLY A 59 3.78 -9.51 -17.04
CA GLY A 59 4.91 -9.88 -17.88
C GLY A 59 4.48 -10.72 -19.08
N PRO A 60 5.44 -11.25 -19.86
CA PRO A 60 5.15 -12.02 -21.08
C PRO A 60 4.26 -13.24 -20.86
N GLY A 61 4.36 -13.90 -19.70
CA GLY A 61 3.53 -15.04 -19.31
C GLY A 61 2.14 -14.67 -18.78
N GLY A 62 1.81 -13.38 -18.73
CA GLY A 62 0.52 -12.86 -18.27
C GLY A 62 0.62 -12.07 -16.97
N GLN A 63 -0.47 -12.09 -16.19
CA GLN A 63 -0.61 -11.34 -14.94
C GLN A 63 -0.71 -12.26 -13.73
N SER A 64 -0.15 -11.84 -12.61
CA SER A 64 -0.24 -12.55 -11.34
C SER A 64 -0.38 -11.55 -10.18
N ALA A 65 -0.93 -12.01 -9.07
CA ALA A 65 -1.06 -11.23 -7.86
C ALA A 65 -0.69 -12.06 -6.63
N MET A 66 -0.11 -11.42 -5.63
CA MET A 66 0.20 -12.04 -4.35
C MET A 66 0.17 -11.03 -3.22
N THR A 67 0.02 -11.53 -2.00
CA THR A 67 0.10 -10.72 -0.78
C THR A 67 1.41 -11.03 -0.07
N LEU A 68 2.18 -9.98 0.20
CA LEU A 68 3.35 -10.06 1.07
C LEU A 68 2.96 -9.73 2.51
N THR A 69 3.71 -10.32 3.44
CA THR A 69 3.62 -10.10 4.89
C THR A 69 5.04 -10.04 5.46
N PRO A 70 5.23 -9.67 6.73
CA PRO A 70 6.56 -9.76 7.37
C PRO A 70 7.18 -11.17 7.31
N ALA A 71 6.37 -12.23 7.18
CA ALA A 71 6.85 -13.61 7.04
C ALA A 71 7.13 -14.03 5.58
N GLN A 72 6.69 -13.24 4.59
CA GLN A 72 6.88 -13.49 3.17
C GLN A 72 7.13 -12.18 2.43
N THR A 73 8.41 -11.85 2.25
CA THR A 73 8.87 -10.57 1.71
C THR A 73 9.37 -10.65 0.26
N ALA A 74 9.38 -11.85 -0.32
CA ALA A 74 9.87 -12.09 -1.67
C ALA A 74 8.72 -12.17 -2.69
N ILE A 75 8.88 -11.44 -3.78
CA ILE A 75 8.06 -11.49 -4.99
C ILE A 75 8.69 -12.50 -5.94
N ASP A 76 7.92 -13.49 -6.37
CA ASP A 76 8.36 -14.51 -7.33
C ASP A 76 7.99 -14.09 -8.75
N LEU A 77 8.99 -13.66 -9.52
CA LEU A 77 8.81 -13.17 -10.89
C LEU A 77 8.65 -14.31 -11.90
N THR A 78 8.96 -15.55 -11.53
CA THR A 78 8.81 -16.69 -12.44
C THR A 78 7.35 -16.96 -12.83
N LYS A 79 6.41 -16.42 -12.05
CA LYS A 79 4.96 -16.55 -12.27
C LYS A 79 4.40 -15.73 -13.44
N ILE A 80 5.16 -14.79 -13.98
CA ILE A 80 4.73 -13.89 -15.08
C ILE A 80 5.63 -13.98 -16.32
N ARG A 81 6.47 -15.00 -16.39
CA ARG A 81 7.39 -15.23 -17.50
C ARG A 81 6.78 -16.15 -18.55
#